data_AF-A0A6L5BA41-F1
#
_entry.id   AF-A0A6L5BA41-F1
#
_cell.length_a   1.000
_cell.length_b   1.000
_cell.length_c   1.000
_cell.angle_alpha   90.00
_cell.angle_beta   90.00
_cell.angle_gamma   90.00
#
_symmetry.space_group_name_H-M   'P 1'
#
loop_
_entity.id
_entity.type
_entity.pdbx_description
1 polymer ?
#
loop_
_entity_poly.entity_id
_entity_poly.type
_entity_poly.pdbx_seq_one_letter_code
_entity_poly.pdbx_strand_id
1 'polypeptide(L)'
;MEEEVDSKLILVMPENYSIEREIILLALGVELYLTDKSNGVAGISKKPKRYLKGHQMITGLEIWIGSEGKVDAFVAGIGTGGTITSSKKLLKENNSNIKVYGIEPVENSILNGGAILNEGKPSMFNVL
;
A
#
# COMPACT_ATOMS: atom_id res chain seq x y z
N MET A 1 -13.58 6.78 -23.31
CA MET A 1 -14.87 6.47 -22.68
C MET A 1 -14.56 5.57 -21.51
N GLU A 2 -14.61 6.11 -20.30
CA GLU A 2 -14.60 5.29 -19.10
C GLU A 2 -15.98 4.65 -19.02
N GLU A 3 -16.06 3.32 -19.13
CA GLU A 3 -17.26 2.61 -18.73
C GLU A 3 -17.36 2.71 -17.21
N GLU A 4 -18.36 3.47 -16.75
CA GLU A 4 -18.77 3.45 -15.36
C GLU A 4 -19.34 2.05 -15.08
N VAL A 5 -18.55 1.22 -14.41
CA VAL A 5 -18.96 -0.13 -14.04
C VAL A 5 -19.96 -0.01 -12.90
N ASP A 6 -21.25 -0.02 -13.24
CA ASP A 6 -22.36 -0.08 -12.28
C ASP A 6 -22.31 -1.43 -11.54
N SER A 7 -21.50 -1.46 -10.49
CA SER A 7 -21.23 -2.63 -9.68
C SER A 7 -21.49 -2.30 -8.23
N LYS A 8 -22.33 -3.12 -7.60
CA LYS A 8 -22.59 -3.04 -6.18
C LYS A 8 -21.29 -3.32 -5.41
N LEU A 9 -20.71 -2.28 -4.80
CA LEU A 9 -19.48 -2.40 -4.04
C LEU A 9 -19.78 -2.76 -2.59
N ILE A 10 -19.35 -3.96 -2.19
CA ILE A 10 -19.37 -4.41 -0.79
C ILE A 10 -17.94 -4.40 -0.26
N LEU A 11 -17.70 -3.63 0.80
CA LEU A 11 -16.38 -3.49 1.41
C LEU A 11 -16.37 -4.06 2.83
N VAL A 12 -15.28 -4.75 3.18
CA VAL A 12 -15.07 -5.35 4.50
C VAL A 12 -13.85 -4.70 5.15
N MET A 13 -13.97 -4.17 6.36
CA MET A 13 -12.85 -3.62 7.12
C MET A 13 -12.99 -3.86 8.63
N PRO A 14 -11.92 -3.76 9.43
CA PRO A 14 -12.03 -3.93 10.86
C PRO A 14 -12.61 -2.67 11.53
N GLU A 15 -13.36 -2.85 12.63
CA GLU A 15 -14.00 -1.76 13.38
C GLU A 15 -13.02 -0.77 14.04
N ASN A 16 -11.71 -1.04 14.01
CA ASN A 16 -10.70 -0.13 14.56
C ASN A 16 -10.25 0.94 13.55
N TYR A 17 -10.83 0.95 12.34
CA TYR A 17 -10.63 2.02 11.36
C TYR A 17 -11.43 3.26 11.78
N SER A 18 -11.02 4.44 11.30
CA SER A 18 -11.61 5.69 11.80
C SER A 18 -12.99 5.95 11.21
N ILE A 19 -13.86 6.58 12.01
CA ILE A 19 -15.26 6.86 11.65
C ILE A 19 -15.38 7.73 10.38
N GLU A 20 -14.39 8.59 10.12
CA GLU A 20 -14.33 9.43 8.93
C GLU A 20 -14.26 8.57 7.65
N ARG A 21 -13.53 7.45 7.69
CA ARG A 21 -13.47 6.52 6.54
C ARG A 21 -14.81 5.86 6.30
N GLU A 22 -15.51 5.46 7.36
CA GLU A 22 -16.84 4.86 7.25
C GLU A 22 -17.85 5.84 6.66
N ILE A 23 -17.87 7.08 7.17
CA ILE A 23 -18.75 8.14 6.67
C ILE A 23 -18.53 8.38 5.18
N ILE A 24 -17.27 8.51 4.74
CA ILE A 24 -16.95 8.73 3.33
C ILE A 24 -17.41 7.55 2.47
N LEU A 25 -17.15 6.30 2.90
CA LEU A 25 -17.54 5.12 2.12
C LEU A 25 -19.06 4.96 2.02
N LEU A 26 -19.78 5.19 3.12
CA LEU A 26 -21.24 5.17 3.13
C LEU A 26 -21.81 6.28 2.21
N ALA A 27 -21.22 7.48 2.24
CA ALA A 27 -21.61 8.58 1.36
C ALA A 27 -21.38 8.27 -0.13
N LEU A 28 -20.38 7.44 -0.45
CA LEU A 28 -20.12 6.93 -1.80
C LEU A 28 -21.01 5.73 -2.19
N GLY A 29 -21.97 5.35 -1.35
CA GLY A 29 -22.92 4.26 -1.64
C GLY A 29 -22.36 2.85 -1.42
N VAL A 30 -21.25 2.72 -0.70
CA VAL A 30 -20.63 1.41 -0.39
C VAL A 30 -21.40 0.70 0.71
N GLU A 31 -21.70 -0.57 0.52
CA GLU A 31 -22.22 -1.43 1.59
C GLU A 31 -21.05 -1.92 2.46
N LEU A 32 -21.02 -1.50 3.72
CA LEU A 32 -19.89 -1.72 4.62
C LEU A 32 -20.16 -2.83 5.63
N TYR A 33 -19.25 -3.80 5.71
CA TYR A 33 -19.26 -4.86 6.72
C TYR A 33 -18.04 -4.71 7.63
N LEU A 34 -18.28 -4.53 8.93
CA LEU A 34 -17.21 -4.41 9.91
C LEU A 34 -16.84 -5.77 10.52
N THR A 35 -15.54 -6.01 10.69
CA THR A 35 -15.00 -7.20 11.35
C THR A 35 -14.38 -6.86 12.70
N ASP A 36 -14.34 -7.84 13.61
CA ASP A 36 -13.78 -7.67 14.96
C ASP A 36 -12.37 -7.04 14.94
N LYS A 37 -12.17 -6.06 15.83
CA LYS A 37 -10.93 -5.26 15.98
C LYS A 37 -9.69 -6.12 16.21
N SER A 38 -9.82 -7.26 16.89
CA SER A 38 -8.72 -8.15 17.25
C SER A 38 -8.06 -8.83 16.04
N ASN A 39 -8.78 -8.94 14.92
CA ASN A 39 -8.30 -9.69 13.76
C ASN A 39 -7.56 -8.83 12.71
N GLY A 40 -7.58 -7.51 12.83
CA GLY A 40 -6.89 -6.58 11.93
C GLY A 40 -7.06 -6.93 10.44
N VAL A 41 -5.99 -6.78 9.65
CA VAL A 41 -6.01 -7.13 8.21
C VAL A 41 -6.11 -8.65 7.98
N ALA A 42 -5.71 -9.47 8.96
CA ALA A 42 -5.84 -10.92 8.87
C ALA A 42 -7.31 -11.38 8.80
N GLY A 43 -8.21 -10.67 9.48
CA GLY A 43 -9.66 -10.91 9.44
C GLY A 43 -10.30 -10.69 8.06
N ILE A 44 -9.67 -9.88 7.20
CA ILE A 44 -10.15 -9.53 5.86
C ILE A 44 -9.80 -10.63 4.84
N SER A 45 -8.85 -11.51 5.15
CA SER A 45 -8.14 -12.35 4.18
C SER A 45 -8.91 -13.57 3.63
N LYS A 46 -10.22 -13.69 3.87
CA LYS A 46 -11.07 -14.81 3.40
C LYS A 46 -11.65 -14.65 1.98
N LYS A 47 -11.39 -13.54 1.27
CA LYS A 47 -11.88 -13.30 -0.11
C LYS A 47 -10.74 -13.33 -1.15
N PRO A 48 -11.01 -13.75 -2.40
CA PRO A 48 -9.99 -13.84 -3.45
C PRO A 48 -9.37 -12.47 -3.76
N LYS A 49 -8.03 -12.41 -3.73
CA LYS A 49 -7.26 -11.19 -4.03
C LYS A 49 -7.29 -10.88 -5.52
N ARG A 50 -8.11 -9.89 -5.92
CA ARG A 50 -8.03 -9.27 -7.24
C ARG A 50 -7.18 -8.01 -7.12
N TYR A 51 -5.91 -8.10 -7.48
CA TYR A 51 -5.05 -6.93 -7.59
C TYR A 51 -5.49 -6.14 -8.82
N LEU A 52 -6.13 -5.00 -8.62
CA LEU A 52 -6.31 -4.02 -9.69
C LEU A 52 -4.90 -3.58 -10.12
N LYS A 53 -4.56 -3.78 -11.40
CA LYS A 53 -3.34 -3.23 -12.03
C LYS A 53 -3.49 -1.71 -12.18
N GLY A 54 -3.56 -1.00 -11.07
CA GLY A 54 -3.63 0.46 -11.08
C GLY A 54 -2.26 1.07 -11.37
N HIS A 55 -2.17 1.89 -12.42
CA HIS A 55 -1.16 2.94 -12.61
C HIS A 55 0.30 2.54 -12.36
N GLN A 56 0.75 1.43 -12.97
CA GLN A 56 1.97 0.72 -12.56
C GLN A 56 3.30 1.48 -12.70
N MET A 57 3.34 2.73 -13.19
CA MET A 57 4.59 3.46 -13.40
C MET A 57 4.52 4.99 -13.21
N ILE A 58 3.37 5.56 -12.80
CA ILE A 58 3.25 7.03 -12.78
C ILE A 58 4.10 7.64 -11.66
N THR A 59 4.01 7.13 -10.43
CA THR A 59 4.72 7.71 -9.30
C THR A 59 6.24 7.71 -9.49
N GLY A 60 6.81 6.63 -10.01
CA GLY A 60 8.24 6.57 -10.31
C GLY A 60 8.65 7.60 -11.36
N LEU A 61 7.82 7.80 -12.39
CA LEU A 61 8.09 8.75 -13.47
C LEU A 61 8.02 10.19 -12.97
N GLU A 62 7.02 10.53 -12.17
CA GLU A 62 6.87 11.85 -11.55
C GLU A 62 8.08 12.19 -10.68
N ILE A 63 8.59 11.22 -9.91
CA ILE A 63 9.81 11.40 -9.10
C ILE A 63 11.03 11.62 -9.99
N TRP A 64 11.20 10.82 -11.04
CA TRP A 64 12.32 10.96 -11.97
C TRP A 64 12.33 12.32 -12.66
N ILE A 65 11.20 12.72 -13.22
CA ILE A 65 11.04 14.02 -13.90
C ILE A 65 11.17 15.17 -12.90
N GLY A 66 10.47 15.11 -11.77
CA GLY A 66 10.45 16.16 -10.77
C GLY A 66 11.80 16.36 -10.05
N SER A 67 12.63 15.31 -10.01
CA SER A 67 14.01 15.39 -9.54
C SER A 67 15.01 15.74 -10.64
N GLU A 68 14.57 15.91 -11.88
CA GLU A 68 15.44 16.08 -13.06
C GLU A 68 16.51 14.97 -13.17
N GLY A 69 16.16 13.75 -12.79
CA GLY A 69 17.07 12.60 -12.77
C GLY A 69 18.11 12.61 -11.63
N LYS A 70 17.97 13.50 -10.64
CA LYS A 70 18.92 13.67 -9.52
C LYS A 70 18.52 12.91 -8.25
N VAL A 71 17.47 12.09 -8.29
CA VAL A 71 17.08 11.27 -7.15
C VAL A 71 18.15 10.21 -6.85
N ASP A 72 18.72 10.23 -5.64
CA ASP A 72 19.72 9.27 -5.19
C ASP A 72 19.12 8.09 -4.41
N ALA A 73 18.00 8.33 -3.74
CA ALA A 73 17.31 7.35 -2.92
C ALA A 73 15.79 7.55 -2.94
N PHE A 74 15.06 6.43 -2.88
CA PHE A 74 13.61 6.39 -2.75
C PHE A 74 13.22 5.54 -1.55
N VAL A 75 12.34 6.08 -0.70
CA VAL A 75 11.91 5.43 0.54
C VAL A 75 10.39 5.43 0.59
N ALA A 76 9.78 4.26 0.81
CA ALA A 76 8.33 4.15 0.87
C ALA A 76 7.87 3.13 1.93
N GLY A 77 6.78 3.47 2.64
CA GLY A 77 6.08 2.53 3.50
C GLY A 77 5.42 1.41 2.70
N ILE A 78 5.44 0.20 3.25
CA ILE A 78 4.90 -0.99 2.58
C ILE A 78 3.55 -1.38 3.18
N GLY A 79 2.49 -1.15 2.41
CA GLY A 79 1.17 -1.77 2.61
C GLY A 79 0.96 -2.93 1.65
N THR A 80 0.33 -2.68 0.51
CA THR A 80 0.19 -3.68 -0.57
C THR A 80 1.48 -3.92 -1.36
N GLY A 81 2.49 -3.06 -1.20
CA GLY A 81 3.75 -3.10 -1.95
C GLY A 81 3.70 -2.50 -3.36
N GLY A 82 2.54 -2.01 -3.81
CA GLY A 82 2.36 -1.46 -5.16
C GLY A 82 3.29 -0.28 -5.47
N THR A 83 3.32 0.73 -4.60
CA THR A 83 4.12 1.96 -4.77
C THR A 83 5.61 1.67 -4.87
N ILE A 84 6.15 0.87 -3.93
CA ILE A 84 7.58 0.59 -3.90
C ILE A 84 8.02 -0.27 -5.09
N THR A 85 7.21 -1.27 -5.47
CA THR A 85 7.55 -2.18 -6.57
C THR A 85 7.53 -1.45 -7.91
N SER A 86 6.48 -0.65 -8.17
CA SER A 86 6.34 0.14 -9.40
C SER A 86 7.42 1.21 -9.53
N SER A 87 7.61 2.01 -8.49
CA SER A 87 8.57 3.12 -8.49
C SER A 87 10.00 2.59 -8.59
N LYS A 88 10.33 1.52 -7.87
CA LYS A 88 11.64 0.87 -7.97
C LYS A 88 11.97 0.48 -9.40
N LYS A 89 11.04 -0.22 -10.08
CA LYS A 89 11.28 -0.72 -11.44
C LYS A 89 11.67 0.43 -12.36
N LEU A 90 10.85 1.48 -12.38
CA LEU A 90 11.11 2.64 -13.25
C LEU A 90 12.39 3.39 -12.86
N LEU A 91 12.61 3.67 -11.57
CA LEU A 91 13.81 4.39 -11.13
C LEU A 91 15.08 3.61 -11.45
N LYS A 92 15.10 2.29 -11.22
CA LYS A 92 16.24 1.43 -11.51
C LYS A 92 16.49 1.23 -13.01
N GLU A 93 15.45 1.27 -13.85
CA GLU A 93 15.58 1.28 -15.31
C GLU A 93 16.28 2.55 -15.82
N ASN A 94 16.08 3.70 -15.15
CA ASN A 94 16.72 4.97 -15.51
C ASN A 94 18.13 5.11 -14.90
N ASN A 95 18.32 4.70 -13.65
CA ASN A 95 19.62 4.70 -12.98
C ASN A 95 19.69 3.57 -11.93
N SER A 96 20.52 2.56 -12.22
CA SER A 96 20.68 1.38 -11.36
C SER A 96 21.33 1.68 -10.01
N ASN A 97 21.98 2.84 -9.84
CA ASN A 97 22.63 3.25 -8.59
C ASN A 97 21.65 3.80 -7.55
N ILE A 98 20.42 4.16 -7.94
CA ILE A 98 19.41 4.71 -7.02
C ILE A 98 19.09 3.70 -5.92
N LYS A 99 19.17 4.11 -4.66
CA LYS A 99 18.85 3.22 -3.53
C LYS A 99 17.35 3.18 -3.29
N VAL A 100 16.81 2.00 -2.95
CA VAL A 100 15.38 1.84 -2.68
C VAL A 100 15.15 1.11 -1.36
N TYR A 101 14.42 1.77 -0.46
CA TYR A 101 14.17 1.28 0.90
C TYR A 101 12.68 1.13 1.19
N GLY A 102 12.34 -0.03 1.74
CA GLY A 102 11.02 -0.31 2.29
C GLY A 102 11.00 0.04 3.77
N ILE A 103 9.89 0.64 4.20
CA ILE A 103 9.60 0.85 5.63
C ILE A 103 8.42 -0.04 6.02
N GLU A 104 8.60 -0.78 7.11
CA GLU A 104 7.52 -1.49 7.78
C GLU A 104 7.52 -1.16 9.29
N PRO A 105 6.40 -1.37 10.00
CA PRO A 105 6.38 -1.27 11.45
C PRO A 105 7.25 -2.37 12.07
N VAL A 106 8.05 -2.08 13.11
CA VAL A 106 8.82 -3.11 13.83
C VAL A 106 7.90 -4.18 14.40
N GLU A 107 6.75 -3.74 14.91
CA GLU A 107 5.61 -4.56 15.32
C GLU A 107 5.22 -5.65 14.31
N ASN A 108 5.30 -5.35 13.03
CA ASN A 108 4.80 -6.22 11.98
C ASN A 108 5.85 -6.39 10.90
N SER A 109 7.08 -6.67 11.34
CA SER A 109 8.24 -6.70 10.46
C SER A 109 8.35 -8.02 9.67
N ILE A 110 7.25 -8.42 9.04
CA ILE A 110 7.09 -9.70 8.33
C ILE A 110 8.14 -9.80 7.21
N LEU A 111 8.46 -8.68 6.56
CA LEU A 111 9.41 -8.67 5.45
C LEU A 111 10.87 -8.78 5.93
N ASN A 112 11.16 -8.35 7.16
CA ASN A 112 12.43 -8.58 7.85
C ASN A 112 12.48 -9.89 8.68
N GLY A 113 11.48 -10.77 8.56
CA GLY A 113 11.45 -12.05 9.28
C GLY A 113 11.06 -11.96 10.76
N GLY A 114 10.50 -10.83 11.20
CA GLY A 114 9.93 -10.66 12.53
C GLY A 114 8.51 -11.22 12.68
N ALA A 115 8.09 -11.44 13.91
CA ALA A 115 6.73 -11.84 14.27
C ALA A 115 5.82 -10.61 14.46
N ILE A 116 4.51 -10.81 14.36
CA ILE A 116 3.48 -9.82 14.71
C ILE A 116 3.53 -9.58 16.23
N LEU A 117 4.11 -8.45 16.64
CA LEU A 117 4.25 -7.96 18.01
C LEU A 117 3.51 -6.62 18.13
N ASN A 118 2.81 -6.38 19.25
CA ASN A 118 2.17 -5.09 19.50
C ASN A 118 3.16 -4.16 20.23
N GLU A 119 3.91 -3.32 19.51
CA GLU A 119 4.42 -1.96 19.89
C GLU A 119 5.76 -1.52 19.25
N GLY A 120 5.79 -0.28 18.74
CA GLY A 120 6.92 0.67 18.73
C GLY A 120 8.06 0.64 17.68
N LYS A 121 8.03 1.65 16.77
CA LYS A 121 9.08 2.25 15.88
C LYS A 121 9.20 1.64 14.46
N PRO A 122 9.48 2.46 13.42
CA PRO A 122 9.65 1.96 12.05
C PRO A 122 11.00 1.25 11.85
N SER A 123 11.01 0.15 11.09
CA SER A 123 12.23 -0.50 10.58
C SER A 123 12.40 -0.22 9.09
N MET A 124 13.65 -0.08 8.65
CA MET A 124 14.00 0.18 7.25
C MET A 124 14.86 -0.96 6.71
N PHE A 125 14.56 -1.41 5.50
CA PHE A 125 15.30 -2.48 4.84
C PHE A 125 15.45 -2.24 3.34
N ASN A 126 16.51 -2.81 2.76
CA ASN A 126 16.75 -2.76 1.32
C ASN A 126 15.75 -3.65 0.60
N VAL A 127 15.06 -3.10 -0.40
CA VAL A 127 14.20 -3.90 -1.27
C VAL A 127 15.05 -4.43 -2.42
N LEU A 128 15.42 -5.73 -2.35
CA LEU A 128 16.21 -6.46 -3.34
C LEU A 128 15.60 -6.45 -4.73
#